data_AF-A0A0F7CJE1-F1
#
_entry.id   AF-A0A0F7CJE1-F1
#
_cell.length_a   1.000
_cell.length_b   1.000
_cell.length_c   1.000
_cell.angle_alpha   90.00
_cell.angle_beta   90.00
_cell.angle_gamma   90.00
#
_symmetry.space_group_name_H-M   'P 1'
#
loop_
_entity.id
_entity.type
_entity.pdbx_description
1 polymer ?
#
loop_
_entity_poly.entity_id
_entity_poly.type
_entity_poly.pdbx_seq_one_letter_code
_entity_poly.pdbx_strand_id
1 'polypeptide(L)'
;MSYFLAYDVREEVGHITAIYYDRANIEGIEGIAVENLPVPENNGLIPQLKVNLSDNTLYYDYASPPLSENAQIAALQEELTGTQLALADNYEQMLAAQQDATNAQLALADLYELTLSLQTEVAALKGGGS
;
A
#
# COMPACT_ATOMS: atom_id res chain seq x y z
N MET A 1 38.37 -6.22 26.56
CA MET A 1 37.90 -4.87 26.18
C MET A 1 36.40 -4.94 26.17
N SER A 2 35.69 -4.01 26.81
CA SER A 2 34.22 -4.04 26.87
C SER A 2 33.62 -2.91 26.04
N TYR A 3 32.49 -3.19 25.40
CA TYR A 3 31.69 -2.24 24.65
C TYR A 3 30.48 -1.84 25.48
N PHE A 4 30.12 -0.56 25.46
CA PHE A 4 28.82 -0.10 25.93
C PHE A 4 27.97 0.28 24.74
N LEU A 5 26.78 -0.31 24.62
CA LEU A 5 25.86 -0.05 23.53
C LEU A 5 24.68 0.72 24.09
N ALA A 6 24.58 1.99 23.72
CA ALA A 6 23.38 2.78 23.98
C ALA A 6 22.29 2.34 23.01
N TYR A 7 21.08 2.14 23.51
CA TYR A 7 19.94 1.75 22.70
C TYR A 7 18.72 2.61 22.99
N ASP A 8 17.84 2.68 22.00
CA ASP A 8 16.52 3.27 22.11
C ASP A 8 15.48 2.16 21.94
N VAL A 9 14.48 2.11 22.81
CA VAL A 9 13.45 1.06 22.77
C VAL A 9 12.35 1.46 21.81
N ARG A 10 12.20 0.69 20.74
CA ARG A 10 11.11 0.83 19.77
C ARG A 10 10.51 -0.53 19.51
N GLU A 11 9.19 -0.63 19.56
CA GLU A 11 8.49 -1.89 19.25
C GLU A 11 9.02 -3.09 20.07
N GLU A 12 9.31 -2.87 21.36
CA GLU A 12 9.87 -3.88 22.28
C GLU A 12 11.27 -4.40 21.91
N VAL A 13 11.96 -3.72 20.98
CA VAL A 13 13.33 -4.02 20.56
C VAL A 13 14.23 -2.83 20.85
N GLY A 14 15.41 -3.07 21.42
CA GLY A 14 16.39 -2.01 21.59
C GLY A 14 17.20 -1.82 20.32
N HIS A 15 17.03 -0.67 19.67
CA HIS A 15 17.82 -0.28 18.51
C HIS A 15 19.09 0.40 18.97
N ILE A 16 20.25 -0.17 18.62
CA ILE A 16 21.53 0.41 19.02
C ILE A 16 21.73 1.76 18.30
N THR A 17 21.90 2.83 19.07
CA THR A 17 22.11 4.19 18.56
C THR A 17 23.58 4.58 18.56
N ALA A 18 24.36 4.05 19.51
CA ALA A 18 25.79 4.30 19.62
C ALA A 18 26.53 3.13 20.29
N ILE A 19 27.78 2.91 19.87
CA ILE A 19 28.69 1.92 20.47
C ILE A 19 29.91 2.68 20.98
N TYR A 20 30.16 2.56 22.28
CA TYR A 20 31.30 3.18 22.96
C TYR A 20 32.35 2.13 23.27
N TYR A 21 33.61 2.47 22.97
CA TYR A 21 34.77 1.69 23.36
C TYR A 21 35.17 2.11 24.77
N ASP A 22 35.27 1.14 25.68
CA ASP A 22 35.54 1.34 27.11
C ASP A 22 34.34 1.82 27.93
N ARG A 23 34.30 1.41 29.20
CA ARG A 23 33.22 1.72 30.15
C ARG A 23 33.40 3.14 30.68
N ALA A 24 33.23 4.14 29.82
CA ALA A 24 33.07 5.50 30.29
C ALA A 24 31.84 5.60 31.21
N ASN A 25 31.86 6.54 32.15
CA ASN A 25 30.75 6.76 33.07
C ASN A 25 29.61 7.44 32.30
N ILE A 26 28.81 6.65 31.59
CA ILE A 26 27.70 7.12 30.78
C ILE A 26 26.46 7.20 31.68
N GLU A 27 26.50 8.20 32.58
CA GLU A 27 25.44 8.43 33.56
C GLU A 27 24.17 8.90 32.84
N GLY A 28 23.06 8.18 33.04
CA GLY A 28 21.74 8.55 32.49
C GLY A 28 21.43 8.05 31.06
N ILE A 29 22.27 7.21 30.45
CA ILE A 29 21.96 6.58 29.16
C ILE A 29 21.61 5.11 29.37
N GLU A 30 20.47 4.68 28.84
CA GLU A 30 20.09 3.27 28.80
C GLU A 30 20.95 2.52 27.78
N GLY A 31 21.54 1.41 28.22
CA GLY A 31 22.46 0.66 27.40
C GLY A 31 22.89 -0.66 28.03
N ILE A 32 23.53 -1.49 27.22
CA ILE A 32 24.08 -2.78 27.63
C ILE A 32 25.60 -2.80 27.49
N ALA A 33 26.28 -3.35 28.48
CA ALA A 33 27.71 -3.62 28.42
C ALA A 33 27.95 -5.06 27.96
N VAL A 34 28.76 -5.24 26.92
CA VAL A 34 29.14 -6.56 26.40
C VAL A 34 30.66 -6.66 26.25
N GLU A 35 31.19 -7.86 26.36
CA GLU A 35 32.64 -8.09 26.16
C GLU A 35 33.01 -8.17 24.68
N ASN A 36 32.13 -8.75 23.86
CA ASN A 36 32.36 -8.92 22.43
C ASN A 36 31.10 -8.56 21.66
N LEU A 37 31.28 -7.89 20.51
CA LEU A 37 30.20 -7.69 19.56
C LEU A 37 30.02 -8.98 18.74
N PRO A 38 28.77 -9.39 18.44
CA PRO A 38 28.54 -10.46 17.47
C PRO A 38 29.15 -10.07 16.12
N VAL A 39 29.51 -11.06 15.31
CA VAL A 39 30.00 -10.84 13.94
C VAL A 39 28.80 -11.02 13.00
N PRO A 40 28.51 -10.06 12.10
CA PRO A 40 27.42 -10.21 11.16
C PRO A 40 27.72 -11.30 10.14
N GLU A 41 26.68 -12.00 9.71
CA GLU A 41 26.76 -12.98 8.65
C GLU A 41 27.06 -12.30 7.31
N ASN A 42 27.89 -12.95 6.49
CA ASN A 42 28.15 -12.50 5.14
C ASN A 42 27.06 -13.01 4.18
N ASN A 43 25.87 -12.43 4.27
CA ASN A 43 24.69 -12.83 3.51
C ASN A 43 24.26 -11.82 2.43
N GLY A 44 25.04 -10.74 2.22
CA GLY A 44 24.73 -9.70 1.24
C GLY A 44 23.62 -8.72 1.64
N LEU A 45 23.08 -8.86 2.86
CA LEU A 45 22.10 -7.94 3.45
C LEU A 45 22.81 -6.89 4.32
N ILE A 46 22.10 -5.83 4.70
CA ILE A 46 22.64 -4.78 5.58
C ILE A 46 22.42 -5.22 7.03
N PRO A 47 23.50 -5.52 7.80
CA PRO A 47 23.36 -5.93 9.19
C PRO A 47 23.01 -4.72 10.08
N GLN A 48 21.95 -4.86 10.86
CA GLN A 48 21.50 -3.89 11.85
C GLN A 48 21.61 -4.50 13.25
N LEU A 49 22.51 -3.97 14.07
CA LEU A 49 22.70 -4.47 15.43
C LEU A 49 21.53 -4.03 16.32
N LYS A 50 20.89 -4.99 16.98
CA LYS A 50 19.78 -4.78 17.90
C LYS A 50 20.02 -5.55 19.21
N VAL A 51 19.30 -5.17 20.25
CA VAL A 51 19.26 -5.88 21.53
C VAL A 51 17.88 -6.46 21.76
N ASN A 52 17.84 -7.73 22.14
CA ASN A 52 16.64 -8.39 22.63
C ASN A 52 16.44 -7.99 24.10
N LEU A 53 15.37 -7.24 24.39
CA LEU A 53 15.10 -6.72 25.72
C LEU A 53 14.62 -7.79 26.72
N SER A 54 14.27 -8.98 26.23
CA SER A 54 13.81 -10.10 27.08
C SER A 54 14.97 -10.84 27.74
N ASP A 55 16.10 -10.99 27.04
CA ASP A 55 17.26 -11.76 27.50
C ASP A 55 18.58 -10.97 27.46
N ASN A 56 18.52 -9.69 27.07
CA ASN A 56 19.66 -8.79 26.92
C ASN A 56 20.73 -9.32 25.95
N THR A 57 20.34 -10.11 24.94
CA THR A 57 21.27 -10.60 23.91
C THR A 57 21.35 -9.64 22.72
N LEU A 58 22.54 -9.54 22.12
CA LEU A 58 22.75 -8.80 20.88
C LEU A 58 22.55 -9.71 19.68
N TYR A 59 21.85 -9.22 18.67
CA TYR A 59 21.65 -9.93 17.41
C TYR A 59 21.66 -8.96 16.22
N TYR A 60 21.93 -9.50 15.04
CA TYR A 60 21.78 -8.75 13.79
C TYR A 60 20.43 -9.06 13.16
N ASP A 61 19.67 -8.00 12.90
CA ASP A 61 18.58 -8.04 11.94
C ASP A 61 19.13 -7.66 10.56
N TYR A 62 18.62 -8.29 9.51
CA TYR A 62 19.16 -8.15 8.17
C TYR A 62 18.16 -7.49 7.26
N ALA A 63 18.39 -6.21 6.99
CA ALA A 63 17.58 -5.46 6.05
C ALA A 63 18.06 -5.72 4.62
N SER A 64 17.11 -5.86 3.69
CA SER A 64 17.44 -5.83 2.27
C SER A 64 18.06 -4.48 1.92
N PRO A 65 19.13 -4.45 1.10
CA PRO A 65 19.65 -3.18 0.61
C PRO A 65 18.54 -2.45 -0.13
N PRO A 66 18.42 -1.11 0.04
CA PRO A 66 17.46 -0.35 -0.74
C PRO A 66 17.74 -0.58 -2.24
N LEU A 67 16.67 -0.67 -3.03
CA LEU A 67 16.80 -0.72 -4.49
C LEU A 67 17.71 0.42 -4.96
N SER A 68 18.59 0.16 -5.91
CA SER A 68 19.35 1.24 -6.56
C SER A 68 18.38 2.28 -7.11
N GLU A 69 18.77 3.56 -7.15
CA GLU A 69 17.92 4.63 -7.70
C GLU A 69 17.37 4.27 -9.08
N ASN A 70 18.20 3.69 -9.95
CA ASN A 70 17.78 3.23 -11.28
C ASN A 70 16.70 2.14 -11.23
N ALA A 71 16.79 1.20 -10.28
CA ALA A 71 15.79 0.16 -10.10
C ALA A 71 14.48 0.72 -9.54
N GLN A 72 14.54 1.73 -8.66
CA GLN A 72 13.36 2.43 -8.17
C GLN A 72 12.68 3.21 -9.31
N ILE A 73 13.45 3.92 -10.13
CA ILE A 73 12.94 4.66 -11.30
C ILE A 73 12.26 3.70 -12.28
N ALA A 74 12.87 2.56 -12.57
CA ALA A 74 12.29 1.56 -13.47
C ALA A 74 10.96 1.01 -12.93
N ALA A 75 10.91 0.65 -11.63
CA ALA A 75 9.68 0.17 -11.00
C ALA A 75 8.57 1.22 -11.03
N LEU A 76 8.89 2.48 -10.73
CA LEU A 76 7.93 3.59 -10.77
C LEU A 76 7.43 3.86 -12.20
N GLN A 77 8.28 3.72 -13.22
CA GLN A 77 7.88 3.86 -14.61
C GLN A 77 6.94 2.74 -15.07
N GLU A 78 7.18 1.51 -14.61
CA GLU A 78 6.30 0.37 -14.86
C GLU A 78 4.94 0.57 -14.20
N GLU A 79 4.91 0.98 -12.93
CA GLU A 79 3.68 1.28 -12.19
C GLU A 79 2.90 2.43 -12.85
N LEU A 80 3.58 3.50 -13.29
CA LEU A 80 2.97 4.61 -14.00
C LEU A 80 2.33 4.14 -15.32
N THR A 81 3.05 3.30 -16.07
CA THR A 81 2.56 2.75 -17.35
C THR A 81 1.33 1.87 -17.11
N GLY A 82 1.39 0.97 -16.12
CA GLY A 82 0.24 0.13 -15.75
C GLY A 82 -0.98 0.95 -15.34
N THR A 83 -0.76 2.02 -14.57
CA THR A 83 -1.83 2.94 -14.16
C THR A 83 -2.45 3.67 -15.35
N GLN A 84 -1.62 4.14 -16.30
CA GLN A 84 -2.10 4.82 -17.50
C GLN A 84 -2.96 3.90 -18.38
N LEU A 85 -2.57 2.63 -18.54
CA LEU A 85 -3.34 1.63 -19.27
C LEU A 85 -4.68 1.35 -18.57
N ALA A 86 -4.66 1.11 -17.27
CA ALA A 86 -5.89 0.89 -16.50
C ALA A 86 -6.86 2.08 -16.58
N LEU A 87 -6.34 3.31 -16.60
CA LEU A 87 -7.15 4.51 -16.78
C LEU A 87 -7.78 4.57 -18.17
N ALA A 88 -7.01 4.26 -19.22
CA ALA A 88 -7.53 4.20 -20.59
C ALA A 88 -8.65 3.16 -20.72
N ASP A 89 -8.45 1.94 -20.20
CA ASP A 89 -9.46 0.88 -20.20
C ASP A 89 -10.73 1.30 -19.45
N ASN A 90 -10.58 2.04 -18.34
CA ASN A 90 -11.73 2.53 -17.58
C ASN A 90 -12.53 3.58 -18.35
N TYR A 91 -11.85 4.49 -19.05
CA TYR A 91 -12.50 5.47 -19.91
C TYR A 91 -13.28 4.81 -21.06
N GLU A 92 -12.71 3.78 -21.69
CA GLU A 92 -13.40 3.03 -22.74
C GLU A 92 -14.66 2.32 -22.22
N GLN A 93 -14.57 1.67 -21.07
CA GLN A 93 -15.73 1.04 -20.42
C GLN A 93 -16.81 2.06 -20.05
N MET A 94 -16.41 3.24 -19.56
CA MET A 94 -17.35 4.30 -19.23
C MET A 94 -18.07 4.83 -20.47
N LEU A 95 -17.37 4.99 -21.60
CA LEU A 95 -17.96 5.40 -22.87
C LEU A 95 -18.98 4.38 -23.37
N ALA A 96 -18.65 3.09 -23.30
CA ALA A 96 -19.57 2.01 -23.66
C ALA A 96 -20.82 2.01 -22.76
N ALA A 97 -20.64 2.12 -21.45
CA ALA A 97 -21.76 2.19 -20.50
C ALA A 97 -22.63 3.44 -20.71
N GLN A 98 -22.04 4.58 -21.07
CA GLN A 98 -22.78 5.80 -21.40
C GLN A 98 -23.63 5.63 -22.66
N GLN A 99 -23.10 4.95 -23.68
CA GLN A 99 -23.84 4.64 -24.90
C GLN A 99 -25.02 3.71 -24.60
N ASP A 100 -24.79 2.66 -23.81
CA ASP A 100 -25.85 1.72 -23.41
C ASP A 100 -26.95 2.41 -22.58
N ALA A 101 -26.56 3.29 -21.64
CA ALA A 101 -27.51 4.08 -20.88
C ALA A 101 -28.37 4.99 -21.78
N THR A 102 -27.75 5.60 -22.79
CA THR A 102 -28.44 6.43 -23.79
C THR A 102 -29.43 5.61 -24.60
N ASN A 103 -29.01 4.44 -25.09
CA ASN A 103 -29.87 3.52 -25.83
C ASN A 103 -31.06 3.04 -24.99
N ALA A 104 -30.82 2.73 -23.71
CA ALA A 104 -31.88 2.35 -22.77
C ALA A 104 -32.87 3.49 -22.52
N GLN A 105 -32.39 4.74 -22.41
CA GLN A 105 -33.25 5.91 -22.27
C GLN A 105 -34.14 6.14 -23.51
N LEU A 106 -33.59 5.96 -24.71
CA LEU A 106 -34.36 6.04 -25.96
C LEU A 106 -35.44 4.96 -26.01
N ALA A 107 -35.09 3.71 -25.73
CA ALA A 107 -36.05 2.60 -25.70
C ALA A 107 -37.15 2.81 -24.64
N LEU A 108 -36.82 3.40 -23.49
CA LEU A 108 -37.80 3.77 -22.48
C LEU A 108 -38.77 4.85 -22.99
N ALA A 109 -38.26 5.87 -23.69
CA ALA A 109 -39.10 6.92 -24.28
C ALA A 109 -40.10 6.33 -25.28
N ASP A 110 -39.65 5.46 -26.18
CA ASP A 110 -40.51 4.78 -27.16
C ASP A 110 -41.62 3.95 -26.48
N LEU A 111 -41.29 3.25 -25.39
CA LEU A 111 -42.27 2.48 -24.61
C LEU A 111 -43.30 3.39 -23.92
N TYR A 112 -42.88 4.56 -23.42
CA TYR A 112 -43.80 5.53 -22.84
C TYR A 112 -44.77 6.08 -23.89
N GLU A 113 -44.30 6.39 -25.10
CA GLU A 113 -45.15 6.85 -26.19
C GLU A 113 -46.15 5.76 -26.62
N LEU A 114 -45.69 4.52 -26.79
CA LEU A 114 -46.54 3.39 -27.15
C LEU A 114 -47.62 3.12 -26.09
N THR A 115 -47.24 3.12 -24.81
CA THR A 115 -48.20 2.88 -23.72
C THR A 115 -49.23 3.99 -23.62
N LEU A 116 -48.86 5.25 -23.85
CA LEU A 116 -49.79 6.37 -23.90
C LEU A 116 -50.77 6.26 -25.09
N SER A 117 -50.27 5.90 -26.27
CA SER A 117 -51.10 5.65 -27.46
C SER A 117 -52.12 4.55 -27.19
N LEU A 118 -51.68 3.40 -26.67
CA LEU A 118 -52.56 2.27 -26.32
C LEU A 118 -53.60 2.65 -25.26
N GLN A 119 -53.24 3.43 -24.24
CA GLN A 119 -54.19 3.91 -23.24
C GLN A 119 -55.28 4.79 -23.86
N THR A 120 -54.90 5.64 -24.82
CA THR A 120 -55.82 6.51 -25.54
C THR A 120 -56.78 5.70 -26.41
N GLU A 121 -56.28 4.69 -27.14
CA GLU A 121 -57.11 3.77 -27.94
C GLU A 121 -58.07 2.95 -27.07
N VAL A 122 -57.59 2.40 -25.96
CA VAL A 122 -58.44 1.66 -25.01
C VAL A 122 -59.53 2.56 -24.42
N ALA A 123 -59.22 3.81 -24.11
CA ALA A 123 -60.23 4.76 -23.64
C ALA A 123 -61.28 5.07 -24.72
N ALA A 124 -60.86 5.25 -25.98
CA ALA A 124 -61.76 5.47 -27.10
C ALA A 124 -62.68 4.26 -27.35
N LEU A 125 -62.14 3.04 -27.32
CA LEU A 125 -62.90 1.80 -27.49
C LEU A 125 -63.90 1.56 -26.35
N LYS A 126 -63.54 1.92 -25.10
CA LYS A 126 -64.46 1.83 -23.96
C LYS A 126 -65.56 2.90 -23.97
N GLY A 127 -65.30 4.07 -24.55
CA GLY A 127 -66.27 5.17 -24.67
C GLY A 127 -67.20 5.08 -25.90
N GLY A 128 -66.84 4.31 -26.92
CA GLY A 128 -67.62 4.16 -28.16
C GLY A 128 -68.72 3.10 -28.15
N GLY A 129 -68.92 2.40 -27.03
CA GLY A 129 -70.01 1.44 -26.83
C GLY A 129 -71.17 2.07 -26.05
N SER A 130 -71.97 2.92 -26.70
CA SER A 130 -73.22 3.47 -26.17
C SER A 130 -74.21 3.70 -27.31
#